data_AF-A0A662Y1V6-F1
#
_entry.id   AF-A0A662Y1V6-F1
#
_cell.length_a   1.000
_cell.length_b   1.000
_cell.length_c   1.000
_cell.angle_alpha   90.00
_cell.angle_beta   90.00
_cell.angle_gamma   90.00
#
_symmetry.space_group_name_H-M   'P 1'
#
loop_
_entity.id
_entity.type
_entity.pdbx_description
1 polymer ?
#
loop_
_entity_poly.entity_id
_entity_poly.type
_entity_poly.pdbx_seq_one_letter_code
_entity_poly.pdbx_strand_id
1 'polypeptide(L)'
;MSDTLLAPKPSTSKFTPKQVAVFYFKSLLTEDGDPTSLQACKACGKTRKHMPKTGYTNLVSHVRSDHLNFEAEMEAASTAATGTLLPWVRQKASNRYAWLLWIVKGNLPFSFVEMATTRRYTNLPPACMELLGCDMENVTKAVEKNIGAMLPDKFGAILDDWTHGTEHYMAVYACFELNGVRHCPLLSLAPIINGPDDRLNAESQVAALAAFLPFFW
;
A
#
# COMPACT_ATOMS: atom_id res chain seq x y z
N MET A 1 -47.15 22.96 41.50
CA MET A 1 -45.83 22.33 41.37
C MET A 1 -45.49 22.38 39.89
N SER A 2 -44.51 23.19 39.52
CA SER A 2 -44.15 23.41 38.11
C SER A 2 -43.12 22.37 37.69
N ASP A 3 -43.51 21.48 36.78
CA ASP A 3 -42.62 20.49 36.17
C ASP A 3 -41.57 21.22 35.32
N THR A 4 -40.32 21.18 35.79
CA THR A 4 -39.18 21.70 35.06
C THR A 4 -38.69 20.59 34.12
N LEU A 5 -39.01 20.70 32.84
CA LEU A 5 -38.46 19.84 31.79
C LEU A 5 -36.95 20.04 31.72
N LEU A 6 -36.19 19.07 32.24
CA LEU A 6 -34.75 18.98 32.11
C LEU A 6 -34.39 18.80 30.63
N ALA A 7 -33.74 19.80 30.04
CA ALA A 7 -33.13 19.69 28.72
C ALA A 7 -32.05 18.58 28.72
N PRO A 8 -31.93 17.78 27.64
CA PRO A 8 -30.90 16.76 27.56
C PRO A 8 -29.51 17.40 27.55
N LYS A 9 -28.61 16.92 28.42
CA LYS A 9 -27.21 17.35 28.46
C LYS A 9 -26.56 17.15 27.08
N PRO A 10 -25.84 18.15 26.53
CA PRO A 10 -25.08 17.95 25.31
C PRO A 10 -24.01 16.89 25.54
N SER A 11 -23.94 15.87 24.67
CA SER A 11 -22.81 14.95 24.68
C SER A 11 -21.53 15.75 24.42
N THR A 12 -20.62 15.75 25.39
CA THR A 12 -19.33 16.42 25.27
C THR A 12 -18.45 15.62 24.33
N SER A 13 -18.56 15.88 23.03
CA SER A 13 -17.68 15.30 22.01
C SER A 13 -16.25 15.76 22.27
N LYS A 14 -15.29 14.82 22.29
CA LYS A 14 -13.88 15.10 22.62
C LYS A 14 -13.20 16.04 21.62
N PHE A 15 -13.69 16.07 20.39
CA PHE A 15 -13.14 16.86 19.30
C PHE A 15 -14.14 17.88 18.77
N THR A 16 -13.66 19.07 18.44
CA THR A 16 -14.47 20.09 17.79
C THR A 16 -14.87 19.66 16.37
N PRO A 17 -16.01 20.11 15.84
CA PRO A 17 -16.42 19.84 14.46
C PRO A 17 -15.34 20.20 13.42
N LYS A 18 -14.58 21.26 13.66
CA LYS A 18 -13.47 21.70 12.80
C LYS A 18 -12.31 20.70 12.85
N GLN A 19 -11.92 20.22 14.03
CA GLN A 19 -10.87 19.21 14.17
C GLN A 19 -11.25 17.92 13.44
N VAL A 20 -12.49 17.45 13.62
CA VAL A 20 -13.00 16.25 12.93
C VAL A 20 -12.97 16.44 11.40
N ALA A 21 -13.43 17.59 10.91
CA ALA A 21 -13.43 17.88 9.48
C ALA A 21 -12.01 17.96 8.89
N VAL A 22 -11.11 18.72 9.51
CA VAL A 22 -9.70 18.84 9.07
C VAL A 22 -9.00 17.49 9.08
N PHE A 23 -9.31 16.66 10.09
CA PHE A 23 -8.80 15.30 10.16
C PHE A 23 -9.37 14.48 8.99
N TYR A 24 -10.67 14.22 8.93
CA TYR A 24 -11.21 13.24 7.98
C TYR A 24 -11.29 13.70 6.52
N PHE A 25 -11.16 14.99 6.21
CA PHE A 25 -11.45 15.49 4.86
C PHE A 25 -10.29 16.23 4.22
N LYS A 26 -10.20 16.09 2.89
CA LYS A 26 -9.33 16.90 2.02
C LYS A 26 -10.17 17.63 0.99
N SER A 27 -9.81 18.88 0.70
CA SER A 27 -10.42 19.63 -0.40
C SER A 27 -10.09 18.96 -1.73
N LEU A 28 -11.11 18.82 -2.59
CA LEU A 28 -10.88 18.45 -3.98
C LEU A 28 -10.55 19.72 -4.75
N LEU A 29 -9.53 19.64 -5.60
CA LEU A 29 -9.12 20.72 -6.48
C LEU A 29 -9.67 20.46 -7.89
N THR A 30 -9.95 21.52 -8.65
CA THR A 30 -10.20 21.43 -10.09
C THR A 30 -8.92 21.02 -10.83
N GLU A 31 -9.03 20.72 -12.13
CA GLU A 31 -7.85 20.44 -12.98
C GLU A 31 -6.85 21.61 -12.98
N ASP A 32 -7.34 22.84 -12.81
CA ASP A 32 -6.54 24.07 -12.70
C ASP A 32 -5.95 24.31 -11.29
N GLY A 33 -6.23 23.42 -10.32
CA GLY A 33 -5.73 23.52 -8.95
C GLY A 33 -6.58 24.37 -7.99
N ASP A 34 -7.73 24.88 -8.44
CA ASP A 34 -8.60 25.72 -7.61
C ASP A 34 -9.45 24.89 -6.62
N PRO A 35 -9.64 25.37 -5.37
CA PRO A 35 -10.47 24.66 -4.40
C PRO A 35 -11.94 24.56 -4.83
N THR A 36 -12.45 23.34 -4.97
CA THR A 36 -13.88 23.12 -5.19
C THR A 36 -14.68 23.24 -3.88
N SER A 37 -16.01 23.34 -4.01
CA SER A 37 -16.92 23.20 -2.87
C SER A 37 -17.09 21.75 -2.39
N LEU A 38 -16.30 20.80 -2.90
CA LEU A 38 -16.36 19.39 -2.55
C LEU A 38 -15.13 18.98 -1.73
N GLN A 39 -15.37 18.22 -0.68
CA GLN A 39 -14.35 17.59 0.12
C GLN A 39 -14.50 16.07 0.07
N ALA A 40 -13.39 15.36 -0.03
CA ALA A 40 -13.37 13.91 0.00
C ALA A 40 -12.98 13.42 1.39
N CYS A 41 -13.75 12.49 1.94
CA CYS A 41 -13.35 11.77 3.14
C CYS A 41 -12.11 10.92 2.83
N LYS A 42 -11.03 11.11 3.58
CA LYS A 42 -9.75 10.40 3.41
C LYS A 42 -9.89 8.91 3.72
N ALA A 43 -10.75 8.54 4.69
CA ALA A 43 -10.94 7.16 5.12
C ALA A 43 -11.73 6.30 4.09
N CYS A 44 -12.86 6.80 3.57
CA CYS A 44 -13.73 6.03 2.66
C CYS A 44 -13.83 6.58 1.24
N GLY A 45 -13.27 7.75 0.95
CA GLY A 45 -13.29 8.37 -0.38
C GLY A 45 -14.61 9.06 -0.75
N LYS A 46 -15.67 8.96 0.06
CA LYS A 46 -16.97 9.61 -0.24
C LYS A 46 -16.81 11.13 -0.27
N THR A 47 -17.42 11.76 -1.27
CA THR A 47 -17.41 13.23 -1.42
C THR A 47 -18.58 13.86 -0.70
N ARG A 48 -18.34 15.02 -0.08
CA ARG A 48 -19.34 15.83 0.62
C ARG A 48 -19.15 17.28 0.23
N LYS A 49 -20.25 18.00 0.01
CA LYS A 49 -20.21 19.45 -0.23
C LYS A 49 -19.82 20.17 1.05
N HIS A 50 -18.96 21.17 0.98
CA HIS A 50 -18.64 22.07 2.08
C HIS A 50 -18.67 23.50 1.56
N MET A 51 -19.63 24.30 2.01
CA MET A 51 -19.67 25.73 1.68
C MET A 51 -18.92 26.53 2.75
N PRO A 52 -18.05 27.49 2.39
CA PRO A 52 -17.22 28.23 3.35
C PRO A 52 -17.96 28.94 4.50
N LYS A 53 -19.27 29.17 4.34
CA LYS A 53 -20.12 29.87 5.33
C LYS A 53 -21.09 28.95 6.08
N THR A 54 -21.17 27.67 5.72
CA THR A 54 -21.98 26.67 6.43
C THR A 54 -21.04 25.83 7.27
N GLY A 55 -21.27 25.74 8.59
CA GLY A 55 -20.40 24.97 9.48
C GLY A 55 -20.21 23.50 9.09
N TYR A 56 -19.37 22.78 9.84
CA TYR A 56 -18.92 21.41 9.55
C TYR A 56 -19.96 20.29 9.75
N THR A 57 -21.24 20.63 9.93
CA THR A 57 -22.27 19.69 10.39
C THR A 57 -22.44 18.49 9.46
N ASN A 58 -22.38 18.70 8.13
CA ASN A 58 -22.55 17.62 7.17
C ASN A 58 -21.35 16.65 7.12
N LEU A 59 -20.12 17.18 7.28
CA LEU A 59 -18.88 16.42 7.32
C LEU A 59 -18.83 15.59 8.60
N VAL A 60 -19.15 16.21 9.74
CA VAL A 60 -19.16 15.55 11.04
C VAL A 60 -20.28 14.53 11.14
N SER A 61 -21.46 14.81 10.57
CA SER A 61 -22.56 13.84 10.50
C SER A 61 -22.13 12.58 9.75
N HIS A 62 -21.47 12.73 8.59
CA HIS A 62 -20.90 11.60 7.87
C HIS A 62 -19.87 10.82 8.71
N VAL A 63 -18.98 11.51 9.41
CA VAL A 63 -17.96 10.82 10.23
C VAL A 63 -18.60 10.04 11.37
N ARG A 64 -19.57 10.63 12.06
CA ARG A 64 -20.27 9.96 13.17
C ARG A 64 -21.11 8.77 12.71
N SER A 65 -21.65 8.81 11.49
CA SER A 65 -22.47 7.70 10.96
C SER A 65 -21.62 6.58 10.38
N ASP A 66 -20.55 6.92 9.65
CA ASP A 66 -19.82 5.97 8.80
C ASP A 66 -18.49 5.51 9.44
N HIS A 67 -17.97 6.23 10.44
CA HIS A 67 -16.70 5.96 11.12
C HIS A 67 -16.89 5.91 12.64
N LEU A 68 -17.53 4.85 13.15
CA LEU A 68 -17.93 4.74 14.56
C LEU A 68 -16.76 4.87 15.56
N ASN A 69 -15.53 4.55 15.13
CA ASN A 69 -14.32 4.63 15.96
C ASN A 69 -13.54 5.94 15.79
N PHE A 70 -14.14 6.98 15.19
CA PHE A 70 -13.39 8.17 14.80
C PHE A 70 -12.66 8.87 15.96
N GLU A 71 -13.23 8.88 17.16
CA GLU A 71 -12.57 9.50 18.31
C GLU A 71 -11.29 8.75 18.70
N ALA A 72 -11.33 7.40 18.71
CA ALA A 72 -10.14 6.60 19.01
C ALA A 72 -9.07 6.75 17.93
N GLU A 73 -9.47 6.83 16.65
CA GLU A 73 -8.55 7.08 15.52
C GLU A 73 -7.87 8.45 15.61
N MET A 74 -8.63 9.49 15.94
CA MET A 74 -8.09 10.84 16.11
C MET A 74 -7.14 10.96 17.31
N GLU A 75 -7.44 10.29 18.43
CA GLU A 75 -6.55 10.23 19.59
C GLU A 75 -5.26 9.45 19.27
N ALA A 76 -5.39 8.29 18.62
CA ALA A 76 -4.24 7.47 18.22
C ALA A 76 -3.33 8.23 17.25
N ALA A 77 -3.90 8.95 16.28
CA ALA A 77 -3.13 9.77 15.35
C ALA A 77 -2.47 10.99 16.00
N SER A 78 -3.12 11.61 16.99
CA SER A 78 -2.53 12.70 17.78
C SER A 78 -1.34 12.21 18.62
N THR A 79 -1.42 10.97 19.12
CA THR A 79 -0.35 10.31 19.88
C THR A 79 0.77 9.78 18.97
N ALA A 80 0.41 9.32 17.76
CA ALA A 80 1.32 8.77 16.75
C ALA A 80 1.89 9.82 15.78
N ALA A 81 1.81 11.11 16.12
CA ALA A 81 2.36 12.23 15.32
C ALA A 81 3.87 12.12 15.03
N THR A 82 4.53 11.06 15.51
CA THR A 82 5.81 10.51 15.05
C THR A 82 5.73 9.85 13.65
N GLY A 83 5.14 10.53 12.66
CA GLY A 83 5.48 10.33 11.24
C GLY A 83 4.78 9.23 10.43
N THR A 84 3.79 8.50 10.96
CA THR A 84 3.20 7.38 10.19
C THR A 84 1.88 7.75 9.50
N LEU A 85 1.82 7.59 8.17
CA LEU A 85 0.62 7.82 7.34
C LEU A 85 -0.53 6.80 7.58
N LEU A 86 -0.38 5.88 8.53
CA LEU A 86 -1.33 4.77 8.79
C LEU A 86 -2.79 5.22 8.99
N PRO A 87 -3.11 6.31 9.70
CA PRO A 87 -4.50 6.77 9.83
C PRO A 87 -5.14 7.20 8.51
N TRP A 88 -4.34 7.46 7.47
CA TRP A 88 -4.77 7.94 6.16
C TRP A 88 -4.83 6.85 5.10
N VAL A 89 -4.35 5.64 5.42
CA VAL A 89 -4.43 4.49 4.52
C VAL A 89 -5.81 3.86 4.67
N ARG A 90 -6.49 3.60 3.54
CA ARG A 90 -7.77 2.87 3.56
C ARG A 90 -7.59 1.55 4.30
N GLN A 91 -8.47 1.23 5.26
CA GLN A 91 -8.38 -0.02 6.04
C GLN A 91 -8.25 -1.25 5.14
N LYS A 92 -8.97 -1.29 4.01
CA LYS A 92 -8.85 -2.36 3.01
C LYS A 92 -7.42 -2.52 2.46
N ALA A 93 -6.75 -1.40 2.16
CA ALA A 93 -5.36 -1.42 1.71
C ALA A 93 -4.40 -1.86 2.83
N SER A 94 -4.64 -1.38 4.06
CA SER A 94 -3.85 -1.80 5.23
C SER A 94 -3.96 -3.31 5.48
N ASN A 95 -5.15 -3.89 5.35
CA ASN A 95 -5.37 -5.32 5.53
C ASN A 95 -4.67 -6.15 4.46
N ARG A 96 -4.72 -5.72 3.19
CA ARG A 96 -4.01 -6.38 2.07
C ARG A 96 -2.49 -6.31 2.27
N TYR A 97 -1.97 -5.15 2.70
CA TYR A 97 -0.56 -5.00 3.05
C TYR A 97 -0.15 -5.93 4.19
N ALA A 98 -0.96 -6.07 5.24
CA ALA A 98 -0.67 -6.97 6.35
C ALA A 98 -0.56 -8.43 5.89
N TRP A 99 -1.45 -8.87 4.99
CA TRP A 99 -1.37 -10.20 4.38
C TRP A 99 -0.10 -10.40 3.56
N LEU A 100 0.23 -9.44 2.68
CA LEU A 100 1.46 -9.48 1.88
C LEU A 100 2.70 -9.53 2.77
N LEU A 101 2.76 -8.67 3.79
CA LEU A 101 3.90 -8.61 4.70
C LEU A 101 4.12 -9.95 5.39
N TRP A 102 3.04 -10.57 5.88
CA TRP A 102 3.14 -11.88 6.54
C TRP A 102 3.66 -12.94 5.57
N ILE A 103 3.12 -13.02 4.37
CA ILE A 103 3.52 -14.03 3.38
C ILE A 103 4.97 -13.85 2.96
N VAL A 104 5.37 -12.62 2.64
CA VAL A 104 6.73 -12.32 2.19
C VAL A 104 7.74 -12.56 3.31
N LYS A 105 7.47 -12.09 4.53
CA LYS A 105 8.39 -12.25 5.66
C LYS A 105 8.41 -13.67 6.22
N GLY A 106 7.29 -14.38 6.11
CA GLY A 106 7.17 -15.78 6.54
C GLY A 106 7.57 -16.80 5.47
N ASN A 107 7.89 -16.35 4.26
CA ASN A 107 8.12 -17.22 3.10
C ASN A 107 7.02 -18.28 2.93
N LEU A 108 5.76 -17.84 2.99
CA LEU A 108 4.59 -18.72 2.97
C LEU A 108 3.99 -18.80 1.57
N PRO A 109 3.33 -19.92 1.21
CA PRO A 109 2.61 -20.00 -0.06
C PRO A 109 1.40 -19.06 -0.06
N PHE A 110 0.97 -18.57 -1.23
CA PHE A 110 -0.21 -17.70 -1.32
C PHE A 110 -1.51 -18.38 -0.86
N SER A 111 -1.59 -19.71 -0.95
CA SER A 111 -2.71 -20.51 -0.45
C SER A 111 -2.90 -20.37 1.06
N PHE A 112 -1.88 -19.90 1.79
CA PHE A 112 -1.91 -19.71 3.23
C PHE A 112 -3.09 -18.85 3.70
N VAL A 113 -3.50 -17.82 2.93
CA VAL A 113 -4.62 -16.94 3.29
C VAL A 113 -5.98 -17.61 3.20
N GLU A 114 -6.06 -18.72 2.48
CA GLU A 114 -7.29 -19.48 2.26
C GLU A 114 -7.42 -20.68 3.20
N MET A 115 -6.33 -21.07 3.85
CA MET A 115 -6.31 -22.17 4.80
C MET A 115 -7.30 -21.94 5.94
N ALA A 116 -8.18 -22.92 6.19
CA ALA A 116 -9.20 -22.84 7.22
C ALA A 116 -8.62 -22.61 8.62
N THR A 117 -7.47 -23.22 8.92
CA THR A 117 -6.75 -23.02 10.18
C THR A 117 -6.23 -21.59 10.30
N THR A 118 -5.60 -21.04 9.26
CA THR A 118 -5.13 -19.65 9.25
C THR A 118 -6.27 -18.68 9.46
N ARG A 119 -7.39 -18.85 8.73
CA ARG A 119 -8.59 -18.03 8.87
C ARG A 119 -9.21 -18.11 10.26
N ARG A 120 -9.10 -19.26 10.93
CA ARG A 120 -9.60 -19.45 12.29
C ARG A 120 -8.78 -18.71 13.35
N TYR A 121 -7.47 -18.56 13.15
CA TYR A 121 -6.56 -18.02 14.16
C TYR A 121 -6.08 -16.59 13.89
N THR A 122 -6.34 -16.04 12.70
CA THR A 122 -5.99 -14.66 12.34
C THR A 122 -7.11 -13.67 12.68
N ASN A 123 -6.73 -12.43 12.97
CA ASN A 123 -7.68 -11.30 13.05
C ASN A 123 -7.76 -10.52 11.73
N LEU A 124 -6.98 -10.90 10.72
CA LEU A 124 -7.03 -10.26 9.40
C LEU A 124 -8.31 -10.69 8.66
N PRO A 125 -9.00 -9.77 7.96
CA PRO A 125 -10.15 -10.13 7.15
C PRO A 125 -9.81 -11.17 6.09
N PRO A 126 -10.75 -12.06 5.73
CA PRO A 126 -10.52 -13.08 4.72
C PRO A 126 -9.99 -12.49 3.41
N ALA A 127 -8.97 -13.13 2.85
CA ALA A 127 -8.44 -12.85 1.53
C ALA A 127 -8.45 -14.14 0.70
N CYS A 128 -8.30 -14.00 -0.62
CA CYS A 128 -8.10 -15.12 -1.53
C CYS A 128 -6.73 -15.02 -2.20
N MET A 129 -6.25 -16.16 -2.68
CA MET A 129 -4.95 -16.27 -3.36
C MET A 129 -4.88 -15.34 -4.58
N GLU A 130 -5.93 -15.32 -5.40
CA GLU A 130 -5.98 -14.50 -6.63
C GLU A 130 -5.82 -13.01 -6.33
N LEU A 131 -6.53 -12.51 -5.32
CA LEU A 131 -6.45 -11.10 -4.92
C LEU A 131 -5.04 -10.70 -4.48
N LEU A 132 -4.38 -11.60 -3.76
CA LEU A 132 -3.00 -11.43 -3.33
C LEU A 132 -2.01 -11.51 -4.47
N GLY A 133 -2.25 -12.38 -5.45
CA GLY A 133 -1.48 -12.43 -6.70
C GLY A 133 -1.48 -11.07 -7.40
N CYS A 134 -2.67 -10.51 -7.61
CA CYS A 134 -2.81 -9.17 -8.19
C CYS A 134 -2.15 -8.07 -7.33
N ASP A 135 -2.23 -8.17 -6.01
CA ASP A 135 -1.51 -7.24 -5.14
C ASP A 135 0.01 -7.35 -5.30
N MET A 136 0.53 -8.58 -5.35
CA MET A 136 1.96 -8.82 -5.52
C MET A 136 2.45 -8.27 -6.85
N GLU A 137 1.72 -8.46 -7.95
CA GLU A 137 2.06 -7.85 -9.25
C GLU A 137 2.14 -6.32 -9.17
N ASN A 138 1.20 -5.67 -8.46
CA ASN A 138 1.24 -4.23 -8.28
C ASN A 138 2.42 -3.79 -7.40
N VAL A 139 2.76 -4.57 -6.38
CA VAL A 139 3.94 -4.33 -5.55
C VAL A 139 5.22 -4.51 -6.38
N THR A 140 5.32 -5.55 -7.21
CA THR A 140 6.44 -5.78 -8.12
C THR A 140 6.64 -4.56 -9.03
N LYS A 141 5.59 -4.09 -9.71
CA LYS A 141 5.67 -2.87 -10.55
C LYS A 141 6.13 -1.63 -9.78
N ALA A 142 5.67 -1.47 -8.54
CA ALA A 142 6.10 -0.36 -7.69
C ALA A 142 7.58 -0.49 -7.29
N VAL A 143 8.05 -1.72 -7.02
CA VAL A 143 9.46 -2.00 -6.71
C VAL A 143 10.35 -1.80 -7.93
N GLU A 144 9.95 -2.30 -9.11
CA GLU A 144 10.62 -2.09 -10.39
C GLU A 144 10.80 -0.60 -10.68
N LYS A 145 9.72 0.18 -10.56
CA LYS A 145 9.78 1.64 -10.71
C LYS A 145 10.73 2.31 -9.71
N ASN A 146 10.71 1.87 -8.45
CA ASN A 146 11.60 2.43 -7.43
C ASN A 146 13.06 2.09 -7.70
N ILE A 147 13.35 0.86 -8.14
CA ILE A 147 14.71 0.45 -8.55
C ILE A 147 15.13 1.27 -9.78
N GLY A 148 14.27 1.36 -10.80
CA GLY A 148 14.52 2.13 -12.02
C GLY A 148 14.85 3.60 -11.75
N ALA A 149 14.14 4.24 -10.81
CA ALA A 149 14.43 5.62 -10.40
C ALA A 149 15.82 5.82 -9.76
N MET A 150 16.46 4.76 -9.27
CA MET A 150 17.80 4.78 -8.69
C MET A 150 18.87 4.20 -9.62
N LEU A 151 18.47 3.46 -10.65
CA LEU A 151 19.36 2.72 -11.52
C LEU A 151 20.11 3.70 -12.44
N PRO A 152 21.47 3.71 -12.45
CA PRO A 152 22.23 4.56 -13.36
C PRO A 152 22.25 3.99 -14.78
N ASP A 153 22.56 4.83 -15.78
CA ASP A 153 22.76 4.41 -17.18
C ASP A 153 23.81 3.30 -17.34
N LYS A 154 24.77 3.22 -16.39
CA LYS A 154 25.82 2.21 -16.36
C LYS A 154 25.91 1.62 -14.96
N PHE A 155 25.73 0.31 -14.89
CA PHE A 155 25.90 -0.49 -13.68
C PHE A 155 26.58 -1.81 -14.02
N GLY A 156 27.20 -2.45 -13.03
CA GLY A 156 27.66 -3.83 -13.17
C GLY A 156 26.49 -4.79 -12.97
N ALA A 157 26.39 -5.84 -13.79
CA ALA A 157 25.47 -6.95 -13.54
C ALA A 157 26.20 -8.07 -12.79
N ILE A 158 25.59 -8.57 -11.71
CA ILE A 158 26.02 -9.79 -11.03
C ILE A 158 25.04 -10.89 -11.41
N LEU A 159 25.57 -11.95 -12.02
CA LEU A 159 24.81 -13.15 -12.37
C LEU A 159 25.10 -14.23 -11.34
N ASP A 160 24.06 -14.83 -10.79
CA ASP A 160 24.14 -15.95 -9.86
C ASP A 160 23.22 -17.06 -10.34
N ASP A 161 23.85 -18.11 -10.88
CA ASP A 161 23.19 -19.22 -11.56
C ASP A 161 23.23 -20.47 -10.68
N TRP A 162 22.11 -21.16 -10.56
CA TRP A 162 22.07 -22.46 -9.87
C TRP A 162 21.09 -23.42 -10.51
N THR A 163 21.32 -24.72 -10.31
CA THR A 163 20.40 -25.76 -10.76
C THR A 163 19.74 -26.41 -9.55
N HIS A 164 18.42 -26.53 -9.58
CA HIS A 164 17.64 -27.29 -8.62
C HIS A 164 16.77 -28.31 -9.34
N GLY A 165 17.10 -29.60 -9.17
CA GLY A 165 16.43 -30.67 -9.90
C GLY A 165 16.67 -30.54 -11.40
N THR A 166 15.59 -30.40 -12.18
CA THR A 166 15.62 -30.25 -13.65
C THR A 166 15.63 -28.80 -14.11
N GLU A 167 15.49 -27.85 -13.19
CA GLU A 167 15.34 -26.43 -13.50
C GLU A 167 16.64 -25.68 -13.20
N HIS A 168 17.06 -24.86 -14.15
CA HIS A 168 18.18 -23.94 -13.99
C HIS A 168 17.62 -22.54 -13.74
N TYR A 169 18.13 -21.87 -12.73
CA TYR A 169 17.70 -20.56 -12.29
C TYR A 169 18.85 -19.58 -12.45
N MET A 170 18.52 -18.37 -12.86
CA MET A 170 19.45 -17.24 -12.89
C MET A 170 18.86 -16.09 -12.08
N ALA A 171 19.61 -15.65 -11.07
CA ALA A 171 19.40 -14.38 -10.41
C ALA A 171 20.31 -13.32 -11.04
N VAL A 172 19.75 -12.16 -11.33
CA VAL A 172 20.50 -11.00 -11.82
C VAL A 172 20.34 -9.85 -10.86
N TYR A 173 21.47 -9.32 -10.39
CA TYR A 173 21.51 -8.11 -9.57
C TYR A 173 22.17 -6.97 -10.36
N ALA A 174 21.67 -5.75 -10.21
CA ALA A 174 22.47 -4.58 -10.52
C ALA A 174 23.50 -4.38 -9.40
N CYS A 175 24.64 -3.77 -9.71
CA CYS A 175 25.65 -3.38 -8.76
C CYS A 175 26.22 -2.03 -9.17
N PHE A 176 25.98 -1.01 -8.36
CA PHE A 176 26.44 0.35 -8.63
C PHE A 176 26.73 1.10 -7.33
N GLU A 177 27.45 2.20 -7.44
CA GLU A 177 27.68 3.12 -6.33
C GLU A 177 26.81 4.38 -6.53
N LEU A 178 26.10 4.78 -5.48
CA LEU A 178 25.34 6.02 -5.44
C LEU A 178 25.70 6.74 -4.14
N ASN A 179 26.23 7.97 -4.24
CA ASN A 179 26.64 8.78 -3.09
C ASN A 179 27.62 8.06 -2.13
N GLY A 180 28.59 7.31 -2.67
CA GLY A 180 29.56 6.57 -1.85
C GLY A 180 29.02 5.30 -1.20
N VAL A 181 27.77 4.91 -1.48
CA VAL A 181 27.15 3.68 -0.97
C VAL A 181 26.96 2.70 -2.11
N ARG A 182 27.35 1.44 -1.89
CA ARG A 182 27.12 0.35 -2.85
C ARG A 182 25.67 -0.11 -2.76
N HIS A 183 25.00 -0.17 -3.91
CA HIS A 183 23.65 -0.70 -4.07
C HIS A 183 23.69 -1.96 -4.92
N CYS A 184 23.01 -3.03 -4.46
CA CYS A 184 22.88 -4.29 -5.19
C CYS A 184 21.44 -4.83 -5.24
N PRO A 185 20.49 -4.15 -5.90
CA PRO A 185 19.12 -4.63 -5.99
C PRO A 185 19.03 -5.87 -6.92
N LEU A 186 18.18 -6.83 -6.54
CA LEU A 186 17.77 -7.95 -7.41
C LEU A 186 16.87 -7.39 -8.52
N LEU A 187 17.23 -7.64 -9.78
CA LEU A 187 16.47 -7.24 -10.96
C LEU A 187 15.56 -8.36 -11.45
N SER A 188 16.06 -9.59 -11.42
CA SER A 188 15.33 -10.75 -11.91
C SER A 188 15.77 -12.00 -11.17
N LEU A 189 14.80 -12.87 -10.90
CA LEU A 189 15.02 -14.25 -10.51
C LEU A 189 14.02 -15.10 -11.28
N ALA A 190 14.51 -15.83 -12.27
CA ALA A 190 13.64 -16.66 -13.10
C ALA A 190 14.33 -17.98 -13.45
N PRO A 191 13.56 -19.05 -13.65
CA PRO A 191 14.09 -20.22 -14.34
C PRO A 191 14.48 -19.81 -15.76
N ILE A 192 15.68 -20.20 -16.19
CA ILE A 192 16.04 -20.18 -17.61
C ILE A 192 15.33 -21.39 -18.22
N ILE A 193 14.29 -21.11 -19.00
CA ILE A 193 13.55 -22.15 -19.72
C ILE A 193 14.53 -22.74 -20.72
N ASN A 194 14.92 -24.00 -20.51
CA ASN A 194 15.75 -24.73 -21.45
C ASN A 194 14.83 -25.22 -22.58
N GLY A 195 14.61 -24.41 -23.62
CA GLY A 195 14.18 -24.93 -24.91
C GLY A 195 15.12 -26.04 -25.40
N PRO A 196 14.71 -26.88 -26.37
CA PRO A 196 15.55 -27.98 -26.88
C PRO A 196 16.91 -27.53 -27.44
N ASP A 197 17.08 -26.23 -27.74
CA ASP A 197 18.33 -25.60 -28.18
C ASP A 197 18.95 -24.62 -27.14
N ASP A 198 18.37 -24.46 -25.95
CA ASP A 198 18.91 -23.57 -24.91
C ASP A 198 20.10 -24.22 -24.21
N ARG A 199 21.29 -23.73 -24.55
CA ARG A 199 22.57 -24.30 -24.13
C ARG A 199 23.15 -23.70 -22.85
N LEU A 200 22.37 -22.92 -22.10
CA LEU A 200 22.88 -22.09 -20.99
C LEU A 200 24.14 -21.31 -21.41
N ASN A 201 24.12 -20.83 -22.66
CA ASN A 201 25.25 -20.13 -23.27
C ASN A 201 25.08 -18.61 -23.09
N ALA A 202 26.13 -17.86 -23.43
CA ALA A 202 26.12 -16.40 -23.32
C ALA A 202 24.93 -15.75 -24.08
N GLU A 203 24.48 -16.33 -25.20
CA GLU A 203 23.35 -15.79 -25.97
C GLU A 203 22.04 -15.89 -25.19
N SER A 204 21.76 -17.03 -24.56
CA SER A 204 20.58 -17.22 -23.71
C SER A 204 20.58 -16.28 -22.49
N GLN A 205 21.75 -16.05 -21.88
CA GLN A 205 21.90 -15.07 -20.79
C GLN A 205 21.62 -13.64 -21.27
N VAL A 206 22.15 -13.23 -22.43
CA VAL A 206 21.87 -11.91 -23.02
C VAL A 206 20.39 -11.74 -23.36
N ALA A 207 19.74 -12.77 -23.89
CA ALA A 207 18.30 -12.75 -24.18
C ALA A 207 17.47 -12.58 -22.89
N ALA A 208 17.83 -13.29 -21.82
CA ALA A 208 17.19 -13.14 -20.53
C ALA A 208 17.36 -11.73 -19.95
N LEU A 209 18.57 -11.14 -20.03
CA LEU A 209 18.81 -9.74 -19.64
C LEU A 209 17.93 -8.78 -20.44
N ALA A 210 17.87 -8.94 -21.77
CA ALA A 210 17.06 -8.09 -22.64
C ALA A 210 15.55 -8.18 -22.35
N ALA A 211 15.07 -9.33 -21.84
CA ALA A 211 13.66 -9.54 -21.56
C ALA A 211 13.14 -8.76 -20.34
N PHE A 212 13.95 -8.62 -19.27
CA PHE A 212 13.49 -7.97 -18.04
C PHE A 212 13.97 -6.53 -17.85
N LEU A 213 15.10 -6.14 -18.45
CA LEU A 213 15.63 -4.78 -18.30
C LEU A 213 14.63 -3.66 -18.65
N PRO A 214 13.71 -3.82 -19.63
CA PRO A 214 12.70 -2.81 -19.93
C PRO A 214 11.72 -2.52 -18.79
N PHE A 215 11.59 -3.36 -17.77
CA PHE A 215 10.69 -3.09 -16.63
C PHE A 215 11.18 -1.94 -15.74
N PHE A 216 12.44 -1.53 -15.87
CA PHE A 216 13.08 -0.52 -15.02
C PHE A 216 13.15 0.87 -15.66
N TRP A 217 12.63 1.05 -16.89
CA TRP A 217 12.71 2.31 -17.66
C TRP A 217 11.36 2.73 -18.25
#